data_AF-A0A6G2G132-F1
#
_entry.id   AF-A0A6G2G132-F1
#
_cell.length_a   1.000
_cell.length_b   1.000
_cell.length_c   1.000
_cell.angle_alpha   90.00
_cell.angle_beta   90.00
_cell.angle_gamma   90.00
#
_symmetry.space_group_name_H-M   'P 1'
#
loop_
_entity.id
_entity.type
_entity.pdbx_description
1 polymer ?
#
loop_
_entity_poly.entity_id
_entity_poly.type
_entity_poly.pdbx_seq_one_letter_code
_entity_poly.pdbx_strand_id
1 'polypeptide(L)' 'MADGDEPDVLELELRHVHFPKLEAAGLVEWDRERDALSRGPRFDEVEPVLDALEAAKSESSAARN' A
#
# COMPACT_ATOMS: atom_id res chain seq x y z
N MET A 1 -10.82 27.59 2.98
CA MET A 1 -11.29 26.23 2.66
C MET A 1 -10.20 25.65 1.77
N ALA A 2 -9.30 24.89 2.37
CA ALA A 2 -8.22 24.21 1.67
C ALA A 2 -8.45 22.73 1.95
N ASP A 3 -8.97 22.05 0.95
CA ASP A 3 -9.28 20.64 0.92
C ASP A 3 -8.02 19.79 1.20
N GLY A 4 -8.08 18.98 2.25
CA GLY A 4 -7.89 17.53 2.13
C GLY A 4 -6.50 16.96 1.88
N ASP A 5 -5.41 17.72 2.02
CA ASP A 5 -4.04 17.19 2.04
C ASP A 5 -3.52 17.05 3.49
N GLU A 6 -4.36 16.56 4.39
CA GLU A 6 -3.91 16.13 5.71
C GLU A 6 -3.46 14.66 5.57
N PRO A 7 -2.14 14.37 5.56
CA PRO A 7 -1.61 13.01 5.41
C PRO A 7 -2.22 12.05 6.43
N ASP A 8 -2.68 12.56 7.57
CA ASP A 8 -3.41 11.82 8.60
C ASP A 8 -4.67 11.10 8.08
N VAL A 9 -5.46 11.68 7.17
CA VAL A 9 -6.71 11.03 6.70
C VAL A 9 -6.40 9.85 5.77
N LEU A 10 -5.51 10.05 4.81
CA LEU A 10 -5.07 9.01 3.88
C LEU A 10 -4.39 7.85 4.62
N GLU A 11 -3.56 8.19 5.60
CA GLU A 11 -2.88 7.23 6.44
C GLU A 11 -3.85 6.47 7.36
N LEU A 12 -4.87 7.16 7.88
CA LEU A 12 -5.95 6.55 8.65
C LEU A 12 -6.79 5.59 7.80
N GLU A 13 -7.13 5.95 6.57
CA GLU A 13 -7.88 5.09 5.65
C GLU A 13 -7.04 3.88 5.21
N LEU A 14 -5.75 4.06 4.93
CA LEU A 14 -4.83 2.97 4.63
C LEU A 14 -4.78 1.96 5.79
N ARG A 15 -4.65 2.47 7.02
CA ARG A 15 -4.61 1.64 8.24
C ARG A 15 -5.94 0.97 8.57
N HIS A 16 -7.07 1.64 8.42
CA HIS A 16 -8.36 1.11 8.87
C HIS A 16 -9.15 0.38 7.79
N VAL A 17 -8.86 0.64 6.50
CA VAL A 17 -9.62 0.10 5.37
C VAL A 17 -8.77 -0.81 4.49
N HIS A 18 -7.54 -0.42 4.17
CA HIS A 18 -6.72 -1.13 3.17
C HIS A 18 -5.83 -2.21 3.77
N PHE A 19 -5.06 -1.92 4.82
CA PHE A 19 -4.20 -2.92 5.48
C PHE A 19 -4.97 -4.12 6.03
N PRO A 20 -6.15 -3.98 6.68
CA PRO A 20 -6.91 -5.13 7.14
C PRO A 20 -7.41 -6.01 5.98
N LYS A 21 -7.68 -5.44 4.81
CA LYS A 21 -8.09 -6.21 3.61
C LYS A 21 -6.92 -6.97 3.00
N LEU A 22 -5.74 -6.35 2.95
CA LEU A 22 -4.52 -6.99 2.46
C LEU A 22 -4.05 -8.11 3.39
N GLU A 23 -4.20 -7.92 4.70
CA GLU A 23 -3.97 -8.95 5.72
C GLU A 23 -4.99 -10.09 5.65
N ALA A 24 -6.29 -9.78 5.53
CA ALA A 24 -7.33 -10.78 5.35
C ALA A 24 -7.15 -11.61 4.06
N ALA A 25 -6.54 -11.01 3.02
CA ALA A 25 -6.18 -11.72 1.80
C ALA A 25 -4.93 -12.61 1.97
N GLY A 26 -4.19 -12.51 3.08
CA GLY A 26 -2.97 -13.24 3.36
C GLY A 26 -1.75 -12.74 2.57
N LEU A 27 -1.88 -11.55 1.97
CA LEU A 27 -0.84 -10.95 1.13
C LEU A 27 0.23 -10.28 1.97
N VAL A 28 -0.16 -9.61 3.05
CA VAL A 28 0.76 -8.93 3.98
C VAL A 28 0.37 -9.25 5.41
N GLU A 29 1.32 -9.18 6.33
CA GLU A 29 1.05 -9.18 7.77
C GLU A 29 1.26 -7.77 8.29
N TRP A 30 0.24 -7.18 8.90
CA TRP A 30 0.31 -5.80 9.39
C TRP A 30 0.35 -5.77 10.92
N ASP A 31 1.54 -5.51 11.46
CA ASP A 31 1.73 -5.28 12.89
C ASP A 31 1.31 -3.85 13.26
N ARG A 32 0.07 -3.68 13.73
CA ARG A 32 -0.45 -2.39 14.24
C ARG A 32 0.36 -1.83 15.40
N GLU A 33 0.97 -2.70 16.20
CA GLU A 33 1.76 -2.31 17.38
C GLU A 33 3.16 -1.79 16.99
N ARG A 34 3.73 -2.31 15.90
CA ARG A 34 5.06 -1.91 15.40
C ARG A 34 4.99 -0.94 14.24
N ASP A 35 3.77 -0.65 13.77
CA ASP A 35 3.49 0.05 12.52
C ASP A 35 4.28 -0.53 11.35
N ALA A 36 4.43 -1.86 11.33
CA ALA A 36 5.29 -2.58 10.39
C ALA A 36 4.44 -3.46 9.47
N LEU A 37 4.73 -3.41 8.17
CA LEU A 37 4.17 -4.30 7.17
C LEU A 37 5.21 -5.35 6.80
N SER A 38 4.83 -6.61 6.91
CA SER A 38 5.63 -7.76 6.49
C SER A 38 4.95 -8.48 5.31
N ARG A 39 5.74 -9.19 4.50
CA ARG A 39 5.22 -9.97 3.37
C ARG A 39 4.55 -11.23 3.92
N GLY A 40 3.28 -11.45 3.55
CA GLY A 40 2.53 -12.63 3.97
C GLY A 40 2.86 -13.86 3.13
N PRO A 41 2.34 -15.04 3.51
CA PRO A 41 2.61 -16.31 2.83
C PRO A 41 2.04 -16.39 1.41
N ARG A 42 1.13 -15.48 1.03
CA ARG A 42 0.56 -15.40 -0.32
C ARG A 42 1.10 -14.22 -1.11
N PHE A 43 2.15 -13.55 -0.60
CA PHE A 43 2.77 -12.41 -1.27
C PHE A 43 3.33 -12.81 -2.65
N ASP A 44 3.88 -14.01 -2.78
CA ASP A 44 4.39 -14.54 -4.06
C ASP A 44 3.31 -14.60 -5.17
N GLU A 45 2.02 -14.72 -4.81
CA GLU A 45 0.93 -14.74 -5.80
C GLU A 45 0.68 -13.35 -6.42
N VAL A 46 1.00 -12.28 -5.69
CA VAL A 46 0.78 -10.88 -6.10
C VAL A 46 2.06 -10.14 -6.45
N GLU A 47 3.22 -10.70 -6.12
CA GLU A 47 4.55 -10.19 -6.51
C GLU A 47 4.61 -9.73 -7.98
N PRO A 48 4.20 -10.53 -8.99
CA PRO A 48 4.24 -10.08 -10.39
C PRO A 48 3.30 -8.91 -10.69
N VAL A 49 2.18 -8.78 -9.96
CA VAL A 49 1.26 -7.65 -10.10
C VAL A 49 1.85 -6.40 -9.44
N LEU A 50 2.51 -6.58 -8.29
CA LEU A 50 3.19 -5.50 -7.57
C LEU A 50 4.36 -4.95 -8.39
N ASP A 51 5.19 -5.82 -8.97
CA ASP A 51 6.28 -5.44 -9.89
C ASP A 51 5.75 -4.66 -11.10
N ALA A 52 4.64 -5.10 -11.68
CA ALA A 52 3.99 -4.38 -12.79
C ALA A 52 3.47 -3.00 -12.37
N LEU A 53 2.92 -2.87 -11.17
CA LEU A 53 2.48 -1.60 -10.60
C LEU A 53 3.65 -0.66 -10.29
N GLU A 54 4.76 -1.17 -9.75
CA GLU A 54 5.98 -0.40 -9.49
C GLU A 54 6.62 0.10 -10.78
N ALA A 55 6.70 -0.76 -11.81
CA ALA A 55 7.16 -0.37 -13.14
C ALA A 55 6.29 0.76 -13.73
N ALA A 56 4.95 0.64 -13.64
CA ALA A 56 4.02 1.67 -14.10
C ALA A 56 4.10 2.99 -13.29
N LYS A 57 4.39 2.91 -11.98
CA LYS A 57 4.58 4.08 -11.12
C LYS A 57 5.90 4.81 -11.42
N SER A 58 6.96 4.08 -11.76
CA SER A 58 8.24 4.67 -12.16
C SER A 58 8.14 5.41 -13.50
N GLU A 59 7.39 4.86 -14.46
CA GLU A 59 7.13 5.49 -15.77
C GLU A 59 6.37 6.82 -15.63
N SER A 60 5.43 6.90 -14.68
CA SER A 60 4.62 8.11 -14.46
C SER A 60 5.38 9.28 -13.84
N SER A 61 6.51 9.02 -13.17
CA SER A 61 7.37 10.10 -12.63
C SER A 61 8.37 10.64 -13.66
N ALA A 62 8.68 9.88 -14.72
CA ALA A 62 9.65 10.29 -15.74
C ALA A 62 9.07 11.24 -16.81
N ALA A 63 7.74 11.34 -16.91
CA ALA A 63 7.06 12.14 -17.94
C ALA A 63 6.69 13.58 -17.49
N ARG A 64 7.15 14.04 -16.32
CA ARG A 64 6.91 15.41 -15.84
C ARG A 64 8.23 16.16 -15.63
N ASN A 65 8.91 16.51 -16.74
CA ASN A 65 10.02 17.47 -16.74
C ASN A 65 9.89 18.46 -17.90
#